data_AF-A0A3B1E3K7-F1
#
_entry.id   AF-A0A3B1E3K7-F1
#
_cell.length_a   1.000
_cell.length_b   1.000
_cell.length_c   1.000
_cell.angle_alpha   90.00
_cell.angle_beta   90.00
_cell.angle_gamma   90.00
#
_symmetry.space_group_name_H-M   'P 1'
#
loop_
_entity.id
_entity.type
_entity.pdbx_description
1 polymer ?
#
loop_
_entity_poly.entity_id
_entity_poly.type
_entity_poly.pdbx_seq_one_letter_code
_entity_poly.pdbx_strand_id
1 'polypeptide(L)'
;SSVSFPEAVQEIQEDILTISARLKESKVKEITLGIEQDVIEALEVMIEALQKEIEKAKEEKEEPPPEDEPKEPADPELVDKLAELKMLRSLQRRVNARTKRMGRMYRGEQAKNTDVVDQLQKLSKRQARIQKAAYDLATERNK
;
A
#
# COMPACT_ATOMS: atom_id res chain seq x y z
N SER A 1 10.92 -9.04 -9.67
CA SER A 1 10.84 -7.58 -9.51
C SER A 1 9.63 -7.21 -8.68
N SER A 2 9.79 -6.33 -7.67
CA SER A 2 8.69 -5.95 -6.75
C SER A 2 7.63 -5.09 -7.46
N VAL A 3 6.41 -5.62 -7.60
CA VAL A 3 5.27 -4.90 -8.21
C VAL A 3 4.52 -4.07 -7.18
N SER A 4 4.55 -4.49 -5.92
CA SER A 4 3.80 -3.85 -4.84
C SER A 4 4.35 -2.47 -4.44
N PHE A 5 5.67 -2.24 -4.54
CA PHE A 5 6.27 -0.97 -4.14
C PHE A 5 5.95 0.19 -5.12
N PRO A 6 6.12 0.05 -6.45
CA PRO A 6 5.70 1.08 -7.40
C PRO A 6 4.21 1.43 -7.30
N GLU A 7 3.35 0.42 -7.09
CA GLU A 7 1.92 0.64 -6.89
C GLU A 7 1.65 1.48 -5.64
N ALA A 8 2.35 1.21 -4.52
CA ALA A 8 2.21 1.98 -3.29
C ALA A 8 2.60 3.46 -3.47
N VAL A 9 3.69 3.72 -4.20
CA VAL A 9 4.14 5.09 -4.53
C VAL A 9 3.10 5.80 -5.39
N GLN A 10 2.57 5.10 -6.41
CA GLN A 10 1.56 5.65 -7.31
C GLN A 10 0.27 6.00 -6.56
N GLU A 11 -0.20 5.16 -5.64
CA GLU A 11 -1.37 5.46 -4.82
C GLU A 11 -1.19 6.74 -3.98
N ILE A 12 -0.03 6.90 -3.35
CA ILE A 12 0.31 8.08 -2.56
C ILE A 12 0.27 9.34 -3.43
N GLN A 13 0.90 9.28 -4.60
CA GLN A 13 0.90 10.41 -5.54
C GLN A 13 -0.53 10.79 -5.95
N GLU A 14 -1.36 9.82 -6.32
CA GLU A 14 -2.76 10.04 -6.70
C GLU A 14 -3.59 10.67 -5.56
N ASP A 15 -3.30 10.28 -4.32
CA ASP A 15 -3.96 10.85 -3.15
C ASP A 15 -3.50 12.27 -2.86
N ILE A 16 -2.20 12.57 -2.95
CA ILE A 16 -1.67 13.94 -2.83
C ILE A 16 -2.28 14.86 -3.89
N LEU A 17 -2.39 14.40 -5.14
CA LEU A 17 -3.04 15.16 -6.21
C LEU A 17 -4.53 15.39 -5.91
N THR A 18 -5.21 14.38 -5.35
CA THR A 18 -6.62 14.51 -4.92
C THR A 18 -6.76 15.51 -3.78
N ILE A 19 -5.86 15.50 -2.79
CA ILE A 19 -5.83 16.47 -1.69
C ILE A 19 -5.63 17.88 -2.25
N SER A 20 -4.62 18.08 -3.11
CA SER A 20 -4.35 19.37 -3.74
C SER A 20 -5.56 19.94 -4.48
N ALA A 21 -6.25 19.12 -5.28
CA ALA A 21 -7.46 19.54 -5.98
C ALA A 21 -8.60 19.93 -5.01
N ARG A 22 -8.81 19.16 -3.94
CA ARG A 22 -9.85 19.45 -2.94
C ARG A 22 -9.56 20.70 -2.13
N LEU A 23 -8.30 20.92 -1.75
CA LEU A 23 -7.88 22.12 -1.02
C LEU A 23 -8.04 23.38 -1.89
N LYS A 24 -7.77 23.31 -3.20
CA LYS A 24 -8.06 24.41 -4.14
C LYS A 24 -9.54 24.80 -4.15
N GLU A 25 -10.44 23.84 -3.97
CA GLU A 25 -11.89 24.06 -3.86
C GLU A 25 -12.35 24.39 -2.43
N SER A 26 -11.44 24.64 -1.49
CA SER A 26 -11.74 24.86 -0.06
C SER A 26 -12.50 23.71 0.61
N LYS A 27 -12.42 22.49 0.05
CA LYS A 27 -12.98 21.28 0.64
C LYS A 27 -12.01 20.77 1.72
N VAL A 28 -12.20 21.19 2.97
CA VAL A 28 -11.31 20.86 4.12
C VAL A 28 -11.94 19.91 5.15
N LYS A 29 -13.06 19.26 4.79
CA LYS A 29 -13.84 18.40 5.70
C LYS A 29 -13.34 16.95 5.72
N GLU A 30 -14.11 16.07 6.37
CA GLU A 30 -13.82 14.67 6.68
C GLU A 30 -13.22 13.85 5.51
N ILE A 31 -13.69 14.03 4.27
CA ILE A 31 -13.11 13.33 3.12
C ILE A 31 -11.66 13.75 2.89
N THR A 32 -11.35 15.04 2.91
CA THR A 32 -10.00 15.55 2.66
C THR A 32 -9.05 15.13 3.78
N LEU A 33 -9.44 15.37 5.03
CA LEU A 33 -8.67 14.94 6.21
C LEU A 33 -8.44 13.43 6.22
N GLY A 34 -9.45 12.65 5.82
CA GLY A 34 -9.31 11.19 5.73
C GLY A 34 -8.31 10.74 4.67
N ILE A 35 -8.23 11.44 3.53
CA ILE A 35 -7.24 11.13 2.48
C ILE A 35 -5.83 11.55 2.93
N GLU A 36 -5.70 12.70 3.61
CA GLU A 36 -4.44 13.15 4.21
C GLU A 36 -3.91 12.14 5.22
N GLN A 37 -4.78 11.65 6.11
CA GLN A 37 -4.43 10.62 7.08
C GLN A 37 -3.99 9.32 6.38
N ASP A 38 -4.69 8.90 5.32
CA ASP A 38 -4.30 7.70 4.55
C ASP A 38 -2.90 7.87 3.91
N VAL A 39 -2.55 9.07 3.44
CA VAL A 39 -1.23 9.38 2.87
C VAL A 39 -0.14 9.31 3.94
N ILE A 40 -0.40 9.85 5.13
CA ILE A 40 0.54 9.81 6.25
C ILE A 40 0.82 8.34 6.63
N GLU A 41 -0.23 7.56 6.88
CA GLU A 41 -0.09 6.13 7.21
C GLU A 41 0.63 5.35 6.09
N ALA A 42 0.37 5.71 4.83
CA ALA A 42 1.04 5.10 3.70
C ALA A 42 2.55 5.38 3.66
N LEU A 43 2.94 6.62 3.91
CA LEU A 43 4.34 7.03 3.98
C LEU A 43 5.05 6.40 5.18
N GLU A 44 4.42 6.33 6.35
CA GLU A 44 4.98 5.68 7.54
C GLU A 44 5.29 4.20 7.28
N VAL A 45 4.33 3.45 6.72
CA VAL A 45 4.53 2.04 6.36
C VAL A 45 5.67 1.87 5.34
N MET A 46 5.79 2.79 4.38
CA MET A 46 6.87 2.74 3.39
C MET A 46 8.23 3.06 4.00
N ILE A 47 8.31 4.04 4.90
CA ILE A 47 9.55 4.38 5.61
C ILE A 47 9.99 3.18 6.45
N GLU A 48 9.08 2.57 7.21
CA GLU A 48 9.40 1.38 8.00
C GLU A 48 9.86 0.20 7.12
N ALA A 49 9.23 0.00 5.97
CA ALA A 49 9.65 -1.03 5.03
C ALA A 49 11.06 -0.76 4.49
N LEU A 50 11.35 0.48 4.06
CA LEU A 50 12.67 0.87 3.55
C LEU A 50 13.76 0.77 4.63
N GLN A 51 13.47 1.18 5.87
CA GLN A 51 14.42 1.06 6.99
C GLN A 51 14.81 -0.38 7.24
N LYS A 52 13.83 -1.30 7.27
CA LYS A 52 14.09 -2.74 7.44
C LYS A 52 14.93 -3.32 6.30
N GLU A 53 14.69 -2.91 5.06
CA GLU A 53 15.50 -3.36 3.92
C GLU A 53 16.93 -2.81 3.98
N ILE A 54 17.13 -1.57 4.46
CA ILE A 54 18.47 -1.01 4.69
C ILE A 54 19.21 -1.75 5.81
N GLU A 55 18.53 -2.12 6.91
CA GLU A 55 19.12 -2.87 8.03
C GLU A 55 19.58 -4.26 7.59
N LYS A 56 18.72 -5.02 6.91
CA LYS A 56 19.09 -6.33 6.35
C LYS A 56 20.29 -6.26 5.41
N ALA A 57 20.31 -5.28 4.51
CA ALA A 57 21.40 -5.11 3.56
C ALA A 57 22.75 -4.71 4.22
N LYS A 58 22.72 -4.27 5.49
CA LYS A 58 23.93 -4.06 6.30
C LYS A 58 24.34 -5.34 7.02
N GLU A 59 23.39 -6.07 7.61
CA GLU A 59 23.64 -7.36 8.28
C GLU A 59 24.28 -8.37 7.31
N GLU A 60 23.78 -8.47 6.08
CA GLU A 60 24.36 -9.34 5.03
C GLU A 60 25.80 -8.97 4.63
N LYS A 61 26.25 -7.74 4.88
CA LYS A 61 27.62 -7.27 4.57
C LYS A 61 28.58 -7.42 5.74
N GLU A 62 28.07 -7.61 6.96
CA GLU A 62 28.86 -7.65 8.19
C GLU A 62 29.05 -9.08 8.74
N GLU A 63 28.34 -10.10 8.24
CA GLU A 63 28.56 -11.49 8.66
C GLU A 63 29.83 -12.10 7.99
N PRO A 64 30.89 -12.45 8.76
CA PRO A 64 31.89 -13.40 8.29
C PRO A 64 31.26 -14.80 8.20
N PRO A 65 31.75 -15.70 7.34
CA PRO A 65 31.18 -17.04 7.20
C PRO A 65 31.24 -17.77 8.56
N PRO A 66 30.11 -18.21 9.14
CA PRO A 66 30.14 -19.01 10.35
C PRO A 66 30.62 -20.42 10.03
N GLU A 67 31.63 -20.89 10.76
CA GLU A 67 31.90 -22.32 10.92
C GLU A 67 30.80 -22.95 11.80
N ASP A 68 30.24 -24.05 11.31
CA ASP A 68 29.54 -25.10 12.06
C ASP A 68 28.38 -24.69 12.99
N GLU A 69 27.24 -24.32 12.40
CA GLU A 69 25.91 -24.69 12.91
C GLU A 69 24.93 -24.78 11.73
N PRO A 70 24.05 -25.82 11.64
CA PRO A 70 23.03 -25.87 10.62
C PRO A 70 21.90 -24.89 10.97
N LYS A 71 22.14 -23.59 10.81
CA LYS A 71 21.07 -22.64 10.52
C LYS A 71 20.65 -22.90 9.09
N GLU A 72 19.44 -23.42 8.87
CA GLU A 72 18.80 -23.33 7.56
C GLU A 72 18.84 -21.84 7.15
N PRO A 73 19.60 -21.47 6.11
CA PRO A 73 19.57 -20.10 5.61
C PRO A 73 18.14 -19.84 5.17
N ALA A 74 17.52 -18.76 5.65
CA ALA A 74 16.28 -18.29 5.07
C ALA A 74 16.56 -18.03 3.58
N ASP A 75 15.90 -18.78 2.70
CA ASP A 75 16.06 -18.66 1.26
C ASP A 75 15.78 -17.19 0.85
N PRO A 76 16.76 -16.45 0.30
CA PRO A 76 16.60 -15.05 -0.09
C PRO A 76 15.37 -14.80 -0.96
N GLU A 77 15.00 -15.76 -1.82
CA GLU A 77 13.79 -15.65 -2.66
C GLU A 77 12.48 -15.64 -1.83
N LEU A 78 12.43 -16.41 -0.73
CA LEU A 78 11.27 -16.46 0.15
C LEU A 78 11.14 -15.17 0.98
N VAL A 79 12.26 -14.55 1.35
CA VAL A 79 12.28 -13.27 2.08
C VAL A 79 11.70 -12.16 1.20
N ASP A 80 12.12 -12.09 -0.06
CA ASP A 80 11.62 -11.11 -1.04
C ASP A 80 10.12 -11.29 -1.30
N LYS A 81 9.68 -12.54 -1.55
CA LYS A 81 8.25 -12.87 -1.73
C LYS A 81 7.42 -12.48 -0.50
N LEU A 82 7.95 -12.69 0.70
CA LEU A 82 7.27 -12.31 1.94
C LEU A 82 7.17 -10.78 2.10
N ALA A 83 8.21 -10.03 1.74
CA ALA A 83 8.20 -8.58 1.75
C ALA A 83 7.15 -8.03 0.76
N GLU A 84 7.10 -8.59 -0.44
CA GLU A 84 6.11 -8.22 -1.46
C GLU A 84 4.67 -8.52 -1.02
N LEU A 85 4.43 -9.67 -0.38
CA LEU A 85 3.12 -10.02 0.21
C LEU A 85 2.72 -9.08 1.35
N LYS A 86 3.64 -8.70 2.22
CA LYS A 86 3.38 -7.74 3.31
C LYS A 86 3.00 -6.37 2.75
N MET A 87 3.67 -5.91 1.71
CA MET A 87 3.36 -4.66 1.04
C MET A 87 1.97 -4.72 0.38
N LEU A 88 1.67 -5.80 -0.34
CA LEU A 88 0.35 -5.99 -0.95
C LEU A 88 -0.77 -6.02 0.10
N ARG A 89 -0.53 -6.67 1.25
CA ARG A 89 -1.49 -6.73 2.35
C ARG A 89 -1.76 -5.35 2.95
N SER A 90 -0.76 -4.48 3.06
CA SER A 90 -0.99 -3.13 3.57
C SER A 90 -1.82 -2.29 2.59
N LEU A 91 -1.55 -2.39 1.28
CA LEU A 91 -2.36 -1.76 0.22
C LEU A 91 -3.84 -2.16 0.35
N GLN A 92 -4.11 -3.48 0.45
CA GLN A 92 -5.47 -3.99 0.62
C GLN A 92 -6.15 -3.44 1.88
N ARG A 93 -5.42 -3.38 3.00
CA ARG A 93 -5.96 -2.86 4.28
C ARG A 93 -6.37 -1.40 4.15
N ARG A 94 -5.57 -0.56 3.49
CA ARG A 94 -5.88 0.86 3.26
C ARG A 94 -7.14 1.01 2.39
N VAL A 95 -7.20 0.31 1.25
CA VAL A 95 -8.38 0.33 0.38
C VAL A 95 -9.63 -0.11 1.14
N ASN A 96 -9.55 -1.18 1.94
CA ASN A 96 -10.67 -1.65 2.76
C ASN A 96 -11.10 -0.62 3.81
N ALA A 97 -10.15 -0.04 4.55
CA ALA A 97 -10.42 0.95 5.59
C ALA A 97 -11.11 2.20 5.01
N ARG A 98 -10.60 2.71 3.89
CA ARG A 98 -11.18 3.87 3.19
C ARG A 98 -12.55 3.55 2.60
N THR A 99 -12.74 2.36 2.02
CA THR A 99 -14.05 1.91 1.53
C THR A 99 -15.07 1.86 2.65
N LYS A 100 -14.71 1.30 3.82
CA LYS A 100 -15.56 1.29 5.02
C LYS A 100 -15.87 2.72 5.50
N ARG A 101 -14.87 3.61 5.49
CA ARG A 101 -15.06 5.03 5.89
C ARG A 101 -16.07 5.72 4.97
N MET A 102 -15.94 5.59 3.65
CA MET A 102 -16.91 6.11 2.68
C MET A 102 -18.31 5.51 2.90
N GLY A 103 -18.39 4.20 3.15
CA GLY A 103 -19.65 3.52 3.45
C GLY A 103 -20.33 4.01 4.73
N ARG A 104 -19.57 4.43 5.75
CA ARG A 104 -20.15 5.01 6.99
C ARG A 104 -20.69 6.42 6.80
N MET A 105 -20.14 7.19 5.87
CA MET A 105 -20.62 8.54 5.54
C MET A 105 -22.00 8.52 4.84
N TYR A 106 -22.50 7.34 4.46
CA TYR A 106 -23.78 7.18 3.77
C TYR A 106 -24.61 6.03 4.36
N ARG A 107 -25.79 6.33 4.94
CA ARG A 107 -26.68 5.31 5.54
C ARG A 107 -27.84 4.85 4.63
N GLY A 108 -27.90 5.29 3.37
CA GLY A 108 -28.93 4.90 2.39
C GLY A 108 -28.38 4.05 1.23
N GLU A 109 -29.25 3.42 0.43
CA GLU A 109 -28.87 2.50 -0.67
C GLU A 109 -27.99 3.14 -1.77
N GLN A 110 -28.05 4.46 -1.97
CA GLN A 110 -27.23 5.16 -2.97
C GLN A 110 -26.67 6.49 -2.45
N ALA A 111 -25.35 6.68 -2.61
CA ALA A 111 -24.69 7.95 -2.35
C ALA A 111 -25.15 9.02 -3.37
N LYS A 112 -25.91 10.03 -2.93
CA LYS A 112 -26.28 11.20 -3.76
C LYS A 112 -25.18 12.27 -3.77
N ASN A 113 -24.18 12.13 -2.90
CA ASN A 113 -23.02 13.02 -2.89
C ASN A 113 -22.00 12.54 -3.94
N THR A 114 -21.82 13.35 -4.98
CA THR A 114 -20.89 13.10 -6.09
C THR A 114 -19.47 12.87 -5.62
N ASP A 115 -19.01 13.58 -4.58
CA ASP A 115 -17.67 13.39 -4.02
C ASP A 115 -17.48 11.94 -3.52
N VAL A 116 -18.49 11.37 -2.85
CA VAL A 116 -18.41 10.00 -2.29
C VAL A 116 -18.39 8.97 -3.43
N VAL A 117 -19.22 9.17 -4.45
CA VAL A 117 -19.27 8.30 -5.64
C VAL A 117 -17.92 8.30 -6.34
N ASP A 118 -17.32 9.48 -6.56
CA ASP A 118 -16.01 9.61 -7.20
C ASP A 118 -14.91 8.91 -6.39
N GLN A 119 -14.93 9.04 -5.05
CA GLN A 119 -13.98 8.34 -4.19
C GLN A 119 -14.17 6.81 -4.27
N LEU A 120 -15.41 6.31 -4.25
CA LEU A 120 -15.69 4.88 -4.37
C LEU A 120 -15.25 4.32 -5.73
N GLN A 121 -15.43 5.06 -6.82
CA GLN A 121 -14.93 4.67 -8.14
C GLN A 121 -13.40 4.59 -8.17
N LYS A 122 -12.70 5.57 -7.56
CA LYS A 122 -11.23 5.52 -7.42
C LYS A 122 -10.79 4.28 -6.62
N LEU A 123 -11.47 3.98 -5.52
CA LEU A 123 -11.19 2.81 -4.68
C LEU A 123 -11.41 1.49 -5.42
N SER A 124 -12.45 1.40 -6.24
CA SER A 124 -12.71 0.23 -7.08
C SER A 124 -11.58 -0.02 -8.07
N LYS A 125 -11.07 1.03 -8.74
CA LYS A 125 -9.92 0.93 -9.65
C LYS A 125 -8.66 0.47 -8.91
N ARG A 126 -8.40 0.99 -7.71
CA ARG A 126 -7.28 0.56 -6.84
C ARG A 126 -7.39 -0.91 -6.45
N GLN A 127 -8.57 -1.33 -6.00
CA GLN A 127 -8.82 -2.73 -5.66
C GLN A 127 -8.52 -3.66 -6.84
N ALA A 128 -8.89 -3.26 -8.07
CA ALA A 128 -8.59 -4.03 -9.27
C ALA A 128 -7.07 -4.11 -9.55
N ARG A 129 -6.32 -3.01 -9.37
CA ARG A 129 -4.85 -3.02 -9.51
C ARG A 129 -4.20 -3.94 -8.48
N ILE A 130 -4.62 -3.86 -7.22
CA ILE A 130 -4.11 -4.71 -6.14
C ILE A 130 -4.46 -6.18 -6.37
N GLN A 131 -5.68 -6.47 -6.85
CA GLN A 131 -6.07 -7.84 -7.22
C GLN A 131 -5.17 -8.39 -8.32
N LYS A 132 -4.89 -7.57 -9.35
CA LYS A 132 -3.98 -7.97 -10.44
C LYS A 132 -2.58 -8.24 -9.91
N ALA A 133 -2.02 -7.34 -9.10
CA ALA A 133 -0.70 -7.55 -8.48
C ALA A 133 -0.65 -8.82 -7.63
N ALA A 134 -1.72 -9.13 -6.89
CA ALA A 134 -1.82 -10.36 -6.10
C ALA A 134 -1.84 -11.62 -6.97
N TYR A 135 -2.57 -11.57 -8.08
CA TYR A 135 -2.64 -12.66 -9.05
C TYR A 135 -1.29 -12.87 -9.75
N ASP A 136 -0.63 -11.79 -10.18
CA ASP A 136 0.67 -11.85 -10.86
C ASP A 136 1.76 -12.41 -9.93
N LEU A 137 1.72 -12.05 -8.65
CA LEU A 137 2.58 -12.61 -7.61
C LEU A 137 2.33 -14.11 -7.38
N ALA A 138 1.06 -14.53 -7.30
CA ALA A 138 0.70 -15.93 -7.08
C ALA A 138 1.02 -16.84 -8.29
N THR A 139 1.03 -16.28 -9.51
CA THR A 139 1.27 -17.03 -10.74
C THR A 139 2.71 -16.94 -11.26
N GLU A 140 3.62 -16.32 -10.50
CA GLU A 140 5.02 -16.05 -10.88
C GLU A 140 5.19 -15.36 -12.25
N ARG A 141 4.17 -14.66 -12.74
CA ARG A 141 4.22 -13.93 -14.03
C ARG A 141 5.15 -12.70 -14.01
N ASN A 142 5.80 -12.43 -12.87
CA ASN A 142 6.78 -11.36 -12.66
C ASN A 142 8.25 -11.83 -12.76
N LYS A 143 8.51 -13.07 -13.20
CA LYS A 143 9.84 -13.56 -13.56
C LYS A 143 10.16 -13.30 -15.03
#